data_AF-A0A3A9Y0P0-F1
#
_entry.id   AF-A0A3A9Y0P0-F1
#
_cell.length_a   1.000
_cell.length_b   1.000
_cell.length_c   1.000
_cell.angle_alpha   90.00
_cell.angle_beta   90.00
_cell.angle_gamma   90.00
#
_symmetry.space_group_name_H-M   'P 1'
#
loop_
_entity.id
_entity.type
_entity.pdbx_description
1 polymer ?
#
loop_
_entity_poly.entity_id
_entity_poly.type
_entity_poly.pdbx_seq_one_letter_code
_entity_poly.pdbx_strand_id
1 'polypeptide(L)' 'MKKILNLEGIQKLTKKDQEQIKGSWSNYVYCGPPRKCCQMFNGFEFCDFGYCQPNGSCIWA' A
#
# COMPACT_ATOMS: atom_id res chain seq x y z
N MET A 1 -24.87 5.51 4.35
CA MET A 1 -23.68 5.08 5.10
C MET A 1 -24.13 4.38 6.37
N LYS A 2 -24.03 3.05 6.44
CA LYS A 2 -24.42 2.29 7.63
C LYS A 2 -23.41 2.62 8.74
N LYS A 3 -23.89 3.21 9.82
CA LYS A 3 -23.08 3.62 10.98
C LYS A 3 -22.50 2.34 11.59
N ILE A 4 -21.17 2.23 11.59
CA ILE A 4 -20.45 1.15 12.24
C ILE A 4 -20.84 1.23 13.71
N LEU A 5 -21.54 0.19 14.20
CA LEU A 5 -21.95 0.03 15.59
C LEU A 5 -20.72 0.20 16.48
N ASN A 6 -20.87 0.93 17.59
CA ASN A 6 -19.87 1.21 18.62
C ASN A 6 -19.00 -0.02 18.95
N LEU A 7 -17.90 -0.19 18.24
CA LEU A 7 -16.87 -1.17 18.57
C LEU A 7 -15.97 -0.50 19.61
N GLU A 8 -16.27 -0.75 20.88
CA GLU A 8 -15.40 -0.36 21.99
C GLU A 8 -14.04 -1.04 21.79
N GLY A 9 -12.98 -0.23 21.63
CA GLY A 9 -11.61 -0.69 21.36
C GLY A 9 -11.05 -0.32 19.97
N ILE A 10 -11.86 0.20 19.04
CA ILE A 10 -11.36 0.66 17.74
C ILE A 10 -11.08 2.17 17.80
N GLN A 11 -9.80 2.52 17.99
CA GLN A 11 -9.36 3.91 17.88
C GLN A 11 -9.19 4.27 16.40
N LYS A 12 -10.01 5.21 15.90
CA LYS A 12 -9.85 5.76 14.56
C LYS A 12 -8.61 6.67 14.55
N LEU A 13 -7.48 6.11 14.12
CA LEU A 13 -6.22 6.82 14.00
C LEU A 13 -6.34 8.00 13.02
N THR A 14 -5.77 9.14 13.36
CA THR A 14 -5.68 10.26 12.44
C THR A 14 -4.68 9.93 11.32
N LYS A 15 -4.73 10.63 10.19
CA LYS A 15 -3.77 10.40 9.09
C LYS A 15 -2.31 10.55 9.55
N LYS A 16 -2.04 11.46 10.49
CA LYS A 16 -0.73 11.66 11.10
C LYS A 16 -0.29 10.49 11.97
N ASP A 17 -1.23 9.88 12.70
CA ASP A 17 -0.93 8.68 13.50
C ASP A 17 -0.69 7.48 12.58
N GLN A 18 -1.39 7.41 11.44
CA GLN A 18 -1.15 6.39 10.43
C GLN A 18 0.25 6.50 9.81
N GLU A 19 0.79 7.70 9.59
CA GLU A 19 2.17 7.89 9.11
C GLU A 19 3.22 7.31 10.07
N GLN A 20 2.93 7.31 11.39
CA GLN A 20 3.81 6.75 12.41
C GLN A 20 3.73 5.21 12.52
N ILE A 21 2.71 4.59 11.90
CA ILE A 21 2.65 3.14 11.80
C ILE A 21 3.74 2.69 10.81
N LYS A 22 4.79 2.05 11.33
CA LYS A 22 5.81 1.38 10.51
C LYS A 22 5.12 0.38 9.58
N GLY A 23 5.02 0.72 8.30
CA GLY A 23 4.26 -0.01 7.26
C GLY A 23 3.34 0.87 6.41
N SER A 24 2.97 2.07 6.89
CA SER A 24 2.08 3.00 6.19
C SER A 24 2.73 3.68 4.96
N TRP A 25 4.06 3.82 4.96
CA TRP A 25 4.79 4.59 3.96
C TRP A 25 5.71 3.78 3.05
N SER A 26 5.81 2.46 3.22
CA SER A 26 6.98 1.73 2.70
C SER A 26 6.71 0.74 1.57
N ASN A 27 5.49 0.64 1.07
CA ASN A 27 5.13 -0.44 0.14
C ASN A 27 4.33 0.06 -1.08
N TYR A 28 4.67 1.22 -1.64
CA TYR A 28 4.03 1.61 -2.90
C TYR A 28 4.48 0.67 -4.00
N VAL A 29 3.54 -0.13 -4.51
CA VAL A 29 3.77 -1.00 -5.65
C VAL A 29 3.73 -0.13 -6.90
N TYR A 30 4.85 -0.02 -7.61
CA TYR A 30 4.97 0.75 -8.84
C TYR A 30 5.20 -0.16 -10.05
N CYS A 31 4.95 0.40 -11.24
CA CYS A 31 5.29 -0.26 -12.48
C CYS A 31 6.80 -0.11 -12.77
N GLY A 32 7.55 -1.19 -12.65
CA GLY A 32 8.96 -1.28 -13.05
C GLY A 32 9.16 -1.89 -14.45
N PRO A 33 10.34 -1.72 -15.06
CA PRO A 33 10.64 -2.25 -16.39
C PRO A 33 10.82 -3.79 -16.38
N PRO A 34 10.43 -4.51 -17.45
CA PRO A 34 9.76 -4.08 -18.67
C PRO A 34 8.21 -4.25 -18.60
N ARG A 35 7.59 -3.95 -17.45
CA ARG A 35 6.18 -4.19 -17.02
C ARG A 35 6.06 -5.23 -15.91
N LYS A 36 6.77 -5.01 -14.80
CA LYS A 36 6.62 -5.78 -13.56
C LYS A 36 6.06 -4.88 -12.48
N CYS A 37 5.30 -5.45 -11.55
CA CYS A 37 5.02 -4.77 -10.31
C CYS A 37 6.26 -4.84 -9.45
N CYS A 38 6.71 -3.71 -8.92
CA CYS A 38 7.89 -3.61 -8.08
C CYS A 38 7.53 -2.95 -6.76
N GLN A 39 8.15 -3.41 -5.68
CA GLN A 39 7.96 -2.87 -4.34
C GLN A 39 9.29 -2.88 -3.60
N MET A 40 9.56 -1.79 -2.88
CA MET A 40 10.75 -1.68 -2.04
C MET A 40 10.47 -2.27 -0.66
N PHE A 41 11.07 -3.39 -0.33
CA PHE A 41 10.94 -4.02 0.98
C PHE A 41 12.27 -3.94 1.72
N ASN A 42 12.34 -3.11 2.77
CA ASN A 42 13.51 -2.99 3.63
C ASN A 42 14.84 -2.75 2.86
N GLY A 43 14.79 -1.93 1.80
CA GLY A 43 15.95 -1.61 0.95
C GLY A 43 16.19 -2.59 -0.21
N PHE A 44 15.42 -3.68 -0.31
CA PHE A 44 15.45 -4.60 -1.44
C PHE A 44 14.28 -4.33 -2.39
N GLU A 45 14.55 -4.24 -3.68
CA GLU A 45 13.50 -4.17 -4.70
C GLU A 45 13.02 -5.58 -5.03
N PHE A 46 11.74 -5.85 -4.77
CA PHE A 46 11.07 -7.07 -5.19
C PHE A 46 10.20 -6.76 -6.42
N CYS A 47 10.48 -7.41 -7.55
CA CYS A 47 9.71 -7.26 -8.78
C CYS A 47 9.16 -8.59 -9.29
N ASP A 48 7.86 -8.63 -9.54
CA ASP A 48 7.12 -9.81 -10.01
C ASP A 48 6.10 -9.43 -11.10
N PHE A 49 5.48 -10.45 -11.70
CA PHE A 49 4.51 -10.27 -12.77
C PHE A 49 3.24 -9.55 -12.27
N GLY A 50 2.71 -8.65 -13.09
CA GLY A 50 1.52 -7.90 -12.76
C GLY A 50 1.10 -6.90 -13.83
N TYR A 51 0.05 -6.16 -13.53
CA TYR A 51 -0.62 -5.23 -14.44
C TYR A 51 -0.39 -3.79 -14.00
N CYS A 52 0.31 -3.03 -14.84
CA CYS A 52 0.52 -1.61 -14.61
C CYS A 52 -0.73 -0.80 -14.95
N GLN A 53 -1.15 0.04 -14.03
CA GLN A 53 -2.25 0.98 -14.22
C GLN A 53 -1.77 2.32 -14.80
N PRO A 54 -2.66 3.10 -15.46
CA PRO A 54 -2.33 4.42 -16.01
C PRO A 54 -1.87 5.45 -14.97
N ASN A 55 -2.19 5.25 -13.69
CA ASN A 55 -1.78 6.11 -12.57
C ASN A 55 -0.37 5.77 -12.03
N GLY A 56 0.38 4.87 -12.69
CA GLY A 56 1.71 4.43 -12.26
C GLY A 56 1.72 3.41 -11.12
N SER A 57 0.56 3.07 -10.55
CA SER A 57 0.41 1.93 -9.63
C SER A 57 0.43 0.60 -10.39
N CYS A 58 0.68 -0.49 -9.68
CA CYS A 58 0.68 -1.82 -10.28
C CYS A 58 -0.10 -2.80 -9.41
N ILE A 59 -0.87 -3.68 -10.05
CA ILE A 59 -1.63 -4.77 -9.42
C ILE A 59 -0.92 -6.08 -9.74
N TRP A 60 -0.49 -6.80 -8.70
CA TRP A 60 0.09 -8.14 -8.84
C TRP A 60 -0.92 -9.10 -9.53
N ALA A 61 -0.43 -9.93 -10.44
CA ALA A 61 -1.25 -10.91 -11.18
C ALA A 61 -1.45 -12.21 -10.40
#